data_AF-A0A117QAP1-F1
#
_entry.id   AF-A0A117QAP1-F1
#
_cell.length_a   1.000
_cell.length_b   1.000
_cell.length_c   1.000
_cell.angle_alpha   90.00
_cell.angle_beta   90.00
_cell.angle_gamma   90.00
#
_symmetry.space_group_name_H-M   'P 1'
#
loop_
_entity.id
_entity.type
_entity.pdbx_description
1 polymer ?
#
loop_
_entity_poly.entity_id
_entity_poly.type
_entity_poly.pdbx_seq_one_letter_code
_entity_poly.pdbx_strand_id
1 'polypeptide(L)'
;MAAPTAELLMRSRYSAFVKGNAGYLLRTWHPRTRPARLDLDPRMRWTGLEILDTADGSAFHSTGTVTFRASYRGGSLHERSRFERVDGAWVYVDGDFPGE
;
A
#
# COMPACT_ATOMS: atom_id res chain seq x y z
N MET A 1 -10.68 -12.29 2.32
CA MET A 1 -11.61 -11.16 2.51
C MET A 1 -10.95 -9.90 1.99
N ALA A 2 -11.63 -9.13 1.14
CA ALA A 2 -11.11 -7.84 0.69
C ALA A 2 -11.12 -6.85 1.85
N ALA A 3 -10.11 -5.97 1.92
CA ALA A 3 -10.11 -4.90 2.91
C ALA A 3 -11.33 -3.99 2.65
N PRO A 4 -12.07 -3.55 3.69
CA PRO A 4 -13.22 -2.68 3.49
C PRO A 4 -12.85 -1.21 3.24
N THR A 5 -11.62 -0.80 3.60
CA THR A 5 -11.10 0.55 3.38
C THR A 5 -9.70 0.54 2.78
N ALA A 6 -9.31 1.66 2.16
CA ALA A 6 -7.97 1.86 1.61
C ALA A 6 -6.87 1.71 2.67
N GLU A 7 -7.09 2.26 3.88
CA GLU A 7 -6.13 2.14 5.00
C GLU A 7 -5.88 0.67 5.38
N LEU A 8 -6.95 -0.13 5.51
CA LEU A 8 -6.82 -1.54 5.87
C LEU A 8 -6.10 -2.33 4.76
N LEU A 9 -6.32 -1.96 3.50
CA LEU A 9 -5.54 -2.54 2.41
C LEU A 9 -4.06 -2.17 2.53
N MET A 10 -3.76 -0.91 2.83
CA MET A 10 -2.38 -0.44 3.00
C MET A 10 -1.66 -1.19 4.14
N ARG A 11 -2.29 -1.34 5.31
CA ARG A 11 -1.75 -2.13 6.43
C ARG A 11 -1.53 -3.61 6.05
N SER A 12 -2.45 -4.18 5.29
CA SER A 12 -2.33 -5.56 4.79
C SER A 12 -1.19 -5.70 3.78
N ARG A 13 -1.04 -4.73 2.86
CA ARG A 13 0.08 -4.66 1.91
C ARG A 13 1.40 -4.52 2.64
N TYR A 14 1.53 -3.62 3.61
CA TYR A 14 2.73 -3.51 4.44
C TYR A 14 3.08 -4.84 5.12
N SER A 15 2.11 -5.54 5.69
CA SER A 15 2.34 -6.88 6.27
C SER A 15 2.82 -7.89 5.23
N ALA A 16 2.33 -7.81 3.98
CA ALA A 16 2.82 -8.61 2.87
C ALA A 16 4.25 -8.23 2.46
N PHE A 17 4.64 -6.95 2.50
CA PHE A 17 6.03 -6.50 2.33
C PHE A 17 6.94 -7.10 3.41
N VAL A 18 6.55 -7.03 4.68
CA VAL A 18 7.31 -7.61 5.80
C VAL A 18 7.47 -9.12 5.66
N LYS A 19 6.44 -9.82 5.16
CA LYS A 19 6.47 -11.28 4.96
C LYS A 19 7.08 -11.70 3.61
N GLY A 20 7.46 -10.78 2.73
CA GLY A 20 7.94 -11.10 1.38
C GLY A 20 6.87 -11.70 0.45
N ASN A 21 5.58 -11.48 0.71
CA ASN A 21 4.48 -12.04 -0.07
C ASN A 21 4.17 -11.19 -1.32
N ALA A 22 5.05 -11.26 -2.31
CA ALA A 22 4.89 -10.56 -3.59
C ALA A 22 3.60 -10.97 -4.33
N GLY A 23 3.16 -12.23 -4.17
CA GLY A 23 1.92 -12.72 -4.78
C GLY A 23 0.68 -11.97 -4.30
N TYR A 24 0.60 -11.64 -3.01
CA TYR A 24 -0.48 -10.81 -2.47
C TYR A 24 -0.41 -9.36 -2.96
N LEU A 25 0.79 -8.78 -3.02
CA LEU A 25 1.00 -7.42 -3.50
C LEU A 25 0.60 -7.25 -4.96
N LEU A 26 0.91 -8.24 -5.80
CA LEU A 26 0.53 -8.27 -7.22
C LEU A 26 -0.97 -8.49 -7.45
N ARG A 27 -1.64 -9.28 -6.59
CA ARG A 27 -3.10 -9.48 -6.65
C ARG A 27 -3.88 -8.25 -6.24
N THR A 28 -3.34 -7.47 -5.30
CA THR A 28 -3.96 -6.23 -4.81
C THR A 28 -3.42 -5.00 -5.52
N TRP A 29 -2.74 -5.16 -6.65
CA TRP A 29 -2.28 -4.08 -7.52
C TRP A 29 -3.25 -3.91 -8.68
N HIS A 30 -3.53 -2.66 -9.02
CA HIS A 30 -4.33 -2.30 -10.18
C HIS A 30 -3.66 -2.81 -11.47
N PRO A 31 -4.38 -3.53 -12.35
CA PRO A 31 -3.79 -4.16 -13.53
C PRO A 31 -3.13 -3.17 -14.50
N ARG A 32 -3.58 -1.91 -14.50
CA ARG A 32 -3.05 -0.85 -15.38
C ARG A 32 -1.66 -0.34 -14.97
N THR A 33 -1.30 -0.43 -13.69
CA THR A 33 -0.05 0.12 -13.15
C THR A 33 0.84 -0.96 -12.52
N ARG A 34 0.39 -2.22 -12.55
CA ARG A 34 1.11 -3.34 -11.95
C ARG A 34 2.44 -3.58 -12.68
N PRO A 35 3.58 -3.55 -11.97
CA PRO A 35 4.85 -3.90 -12.57
C PRO A 35 4.90 -5.39 -12.93
N ALA A 36 5.67 -5.74 -13.96
CA ALA A 36 5.85 -7.13 -14.39
C ALA A 36 6.55 -7.98 -13.32
N ARG A 37 7.41 -7.37 -12.51
CA ARG A 37 8.12 -8.01 -11.41
C ARG A 37 8.18 -7.06 -10.22
N LEU A 38 7.82 -7.56 -9.04
CA LEU A 38 7.96 -6.84 -7.79
C LEU A 38 9.16 -7.44 -7.05
N ASP A 39 10.25 -6.68 -6.98
CA ASP A 39 11.42 -7.09 -6.20
C ASP A 39 11.26 -6.58 -4.78
N LEU A 40 11.13 -7.51 -3.84
CA LEU A 40 11.06 -7.22 -2.41
C LEU A 40 12.43 -7.45 -1.85
N ASP A 41 13.10 -6.40 -1.41
CA ASP A 41 14.42 -6.54 -0.81
C ASP A 41 14.29 -7.28 0.54
N PRO A 42 14.86 -8.49 0.68
CA PRO A 42 14.73 -9.28 1.90
C PRO A 42 15.61 -8.74 3.05
N ARG A 43 16.52 -7.79 2.75
CA ARG A 43 17.35 -7.11 3.75
C ARG A 43 16.63 -5.90 4.33
N MET A 44 15.63 -5.36 3.64
CA MET A 44 14.75 -4.29 4.10
C MET A 44 13.89 -4.75 5.27
N ARG A 45 14.42 -4.60 6.48
CA ARG A 45 13.71 -4.91 7.72
C ARG A 45 12.84 -3.74 8.12
N TRP A 46 11.58 -3.80 7.70
CA TRP A 46 10.52 -2.93 8.19
C TRP A 46 10.32 -3.11 9.70
N THR A 47 10.31 -2.01 10.44
CA THR A 47 10.20 -1.97 11.90
C THR A 47 8.90 -1.34 12.37
N GLY A 48 8.24 -0.53 11.54
CA GLY A 48 6.97 0.11 11.88
C GLY A 48 6.26 0.71 10.67
N LEU A 49 4.94 0.79 10.77
CA LEU A 49 4.09 1.52 9.83
C LEU A 49 3.27 2.53 10.62
N GLU A 50 3.41 3.79 10.26
CA GLU A 50 2.61 4.90 10.78
C GLU A 50 1.74 5.44 9.65
N ILE A 51 0.43 5.47 9.86
CA ILE A 51 -0.50 6.12 8.92
C ILE A 51 -0.57 7.59 9.32
N LEU A 52 -0.13 8.48 8.43
CA LEU A 52 -0.08 9.91 8.68
C LEU A 52 -1.40 10.59 8.32
N ASP A 53 -1.96 10.21 7.16
CA ASP A 53 -3.21 10.77 6.66
C ASP A 53 -3.94 9.76 5.78
N THR A 54 -5.27 9.84 5.79
CA THR A 54 -6.13 9.07 4.90
C THR A 54 -7.18 9.99 4.31
N ALA A 55 -7.14 10.18 3.00
CA ALA A 55 -8.14 10.95 2.27
C ALA A 55 -9.00 9.99 1.43
N ASP A 56 -10.30 10.10 1.57
CA ASP A 56 -11.26 9.17 0.96
C ASP A 56 -10.97 7.70 1.37
N GLY A 57 -11.45 6.70 0.61
CA GLY A 57 -11.12 5.30 0.92
C GLY A 57 -12.06 4.58 1.89
N SER A 58 -13.21 5.18 2.20
CA SER A 58 -14.32 4.58 2.96
C SER A 58 -15.12 3.59 2.11
N ALA A 59 -15.98 2.78 2.72
CA ALA A 59 -16.81 1.80 1.99
C ALA A 59 -17.72 2.41 0.91
N PHE A 60 -18.02 3.70 1.00
CA PHE A 60 -18.86 4.47 0.06
C PHE A 60 -18.07 5.17 -1.04
N HIS A 61 -16.73 5.20 -0.95
CA HIS A 61 -15.87 5.84 -1.93
C HIS A 61 -15.36 4.83 -2.95
N SER A 62 -15.15 5.33 -4.18
CA SER A 62 -14.54 4.55 -5.25
C SER A 62 -13.02 4.74 -5.31
N THR A 63 -12.50 5.80 -4.71
CA THR A 63 -11.06 6.12 -4.64
C THR A 63 -10.65 6.42 -3.20
N GLY A 64 -9.37 6.28 -2.91
CA GLY A 64 -8.80 6.51 -1.59
C GLY A 64 -7.32 6.80 -1.69
N THR A 65 -6.81 7.53 -0.72
CA THR A 65 -5.41 7.91 -0.60
C THR A 65 -4.97 7.69 0.83
N VAL A 66 -3.81 7.10 1.00
CA VAL A 66 -3.23 6.81 2.31
C VAL A 66 -1.80 7.30 2.28
N THR A 67 -1.53 8.32 3.09
CA THR A 67 -0.20 8.81 3.37
C THR A 67 0.33 8.07 4.59
N PHE A 68 1.47 7.41 4.43
CA PHE A 68 2.05 6.62 5.50
C PHE A 68 3.56 6.82 5.55
N ARG A 69 4.10 6.60 6.74
CA ARG A 69 5.53 6.53 7.00
C ARG A 69 5.88 5.12 7.46
N ALA A 70 6.63 4.41 6.64
CA ALA A 70 7.11 3.08 6.96
C ALA A 70 8.59 3.16 7.40
N SER A 71 8.83 2.85 8.66
CA SER A 71 10.17 2.84 9.26
C SER A 71 10.84 1.50 9.01
N TYR A 72 12.13 1.53 8.70
CA TYR A 72 12.97 0.34 8.51
C TYR A 72 14.34 0.53 9.15
N ARG A 73 15.11 -0.54 9.27
CA ARG A 73 16.45 -0.45 9.86
C ARG A 73 17.37 0.41 8.98
N GLY A 74 17.63 1.64 9.42
CA GLY A 74 18.49 2.60 8.73
C GLY A 74 17.75 3.76 8.04
N GLY A 75 16.43 3.87 8.19
CA GLY A 75 15.69 4.99 7.63
C GLY A 75 14.17 4.90 7.80
N SER A 76 13.47 5.81 7.14
CA SER A 76 12.01 5.77 7.02
C SER A 76 11.61 6.19 5.62
N LEU A 77 10.60 5.55 5.07
CA LEU A 77 10.01 5.86 3.79
C LEU A 77 8.69 6.58 4.03
N HIS A 78 8.52 7.77 3.46
CA HIS A 78 7.27 8.51 3.46
C HIS A 78 6.67 8.43 2.06
N GLU A 79 5.49 7.84 1.94
CA GLU A 79 4.81 7.68 0.66
C GLU A 79 3.31 7.96 0.83
N ARG A 80 2.74 8.58 -0.21
CA ARG A 80 1.30 8.72 -0.41
C ARG A 80 0.83 7.73 -1.47
N SER A 81 0.27 6.62 -0.99
CA SER A 81 -0.34 5.58 -1.82
C SER A 81 -1.77 5.97 -2.24
N ARG A 82 -2.12 5.73 -3.50
CA ARG A 82 -3.46 5.88 -4.08
C ARG A 82 -4.09 4.50 -4.32
N PHE A 83 -5.36 4.40 -3.98
CA PHE A 83 -6.17 3.20 -4.07
C PHE A 83 -7.46 3.47 -4.81
N GLU A 84 -7.95 2.47 -5.50
CA GLU A 84 -9.23 2.50 -6.21
C GLU A 84 -10.01 1.23 -5.89
N ARG A 85 -11.33 1.32 -5.86
CA ARG A 85 -12.22 0.22 -5.60
C ARG A 85 -12.71 -0.35 -6.93
N VAL A 86 -12.19 -1.52 -7.29
CA VAL A 86 -12.53 -2.24 -8.52
C VAL A 86 -13.26 -3.52 -8.14
N ASP A 87 -14.45 -3.74 -8.71
CA ASP A 87 -15.29 -4.92 -8.43
C ASP A 87 -15.57 -5.12 -6.93
N GLY A 88 -15.72 -4.02 -6.19
CA GLY A 88 -15.95 -4.05 -4.75
C GLY A 88 -14.71 -4.31 -3.88
N ALA A 89 -13.52 -4.47 -4.46
CA ALA A 89 -12.26 -4.65 -3.77
C ALA A 89 -11.32 -3.46 -3.97
N TRP A 90 -10.66 -3.01 -2.90
CA TRP A 90 -9.61 -2.01 -3.02
C TRP A 90 -8.37 -2.60 -3.70
N VAL A 91 -7.79 -1.83 -4.62
CA VAL A 91 -6.53 -2.13 -5.31
C VAL A 91 -5.61 -0.92 -5.27
N TYR A 92 -4.32 -1.16 -5.12
CA TYR A 92 -3.29 -0.13 -5.17
C TYR A 92 -3.08 0.33 -6.61
N VAL A 93 -3.21 1.63 -6.86
CA VAL A 93 -3.02 2.22 -8.18
C VAL A 93 -1.60 2.71 -8.33
N ASP A 94 -1.15 3.59 -7.45
CA ASP A 94 0.14 4.27 -7.60
C ASP A 94 0.59 4.84 -6.24
N GLY A 95 1.87 5.14 -6.11
CA GLY A 95 2.45 5.73 -4.90
C GLY A 95 3.31 6.92 -5.29
N ASP A 96 3.08 8.04 -4.63
CA ASP A 96 3.87 9.24 -4.80
C ASP A 96 4.69 9.48 -3.54
N PHE A 97 5.94 9.92 -3.70
CA PHE A 97 6.79 10.32 -2.59
C PHE A 97 6.63 11.82 -2.43
N PRO A 98 5.81 12.31 -1.47
CA PRO A 98 5.76 13.73 -1.20
C PRO A 98 7.18 14.15 -0.80
N GLY A 99 7.83 14.88 -1.70
CA GLY A 99 9.14 15.48 -1.44
C GLY A 99 9.05 16.40 -0.22
N GLU A 100 10.12 16.42 0.55
CA GLU A 100 10.28 17.25 1.77
C GLU A 100 9.82 18.70 1.58
#